data_AF-A0A782DU48-F1
#
_entry.id   AF-A0A782DU48-F1
#
_cell.length_a   1.000
_cell.length_b   1.000
_cell.length_c   1.000
_cell.angle_alpha   90.00
_cell.angle_beta   90.00
_cell.angle_gamma   90.00
#
_symmetry.space_group_name_H-M   'P 1'
#
loop_
_entity.id
_entity.type
_entity.pdbx_description
1 polymer ?
#
loop_
_entity_poly.entity_id
_entity_poly.type
_entity_poly.pdbx_seq_one_letter_code
_entity_poly.pdbx_strand_id
1 'polypeptide(L)'
;MNITPFPTLSTATIDAINVIGQWLAQDDFSGEMPYQADCVILAGNAVMPTIDAACKIARDQQIPLLISGGIGHSTTFLYSAIAQHPHY
;
A
#
# COMPACT_ATOMS: atom_id res chain seq x y z
N MET A 1 18.96 19.76 -0.82
CA MET A 1 17.61 19.87 -1.45
C MET A 1 16.78 20.71 -0.49
N ASN A 2 16.26 21.86 -0.91
CA ASN A 2 15.43 22.71 -0.05
C ASN A 2 14.04 22.09 -0.02
N ILE A 3 13.71 21.36 1.06
CA ILE A 3 12.40 20.70 1.18
C ILE A 3 11.42 21.78 1.66
N THR A 4 10.62 22.33 0.75
CA THR A 4 9.50 23.18 1.14
C THR A 4 8.50 22.30 1.89
N PRO A 5 8.19 22.60 3.17
CA PRO A 5 7.23 21.79 3.92
C PRO A 5 5.85 21.90 3.28
N PHE A 6 5.08 20.80 3.36
CA PHE A 6 3.68 20.81 2.92
C PHE A 6 2.88 21.82 3.78
N PRO A 7 2.04 22.68 3.19
CA PRO A 7 1.34 23.73 3.93
C PRO A 7 0.31 23.17 4.91
N THR A 8 0.03 23.92 5.98
CA THR A 8 -1.08 23.60 6.88
C THR A 8 -2.42 23.74 6.15
N LEU A 9 -3.31 22.77 6.35
CA LEU A 9 -4.66 22.77 5.76
C LEU A 9 -5.72 23.08 6.82
N SER A 10 -6.90 23.52 6.38
CA SER A 10 -8.05 23.68 7.27
C SER A 10 -8.53 22.31 7.79
N THR A 11 -9.15 22.29 8.98
CA THR A 11 -9.73 21.06 9.54
C THR A 11 -10.71 20.40 8.55
N ALA A 12 -11.60 21.18 7.94
CA ALA A 12 -12.55 20.68 6.95
C ALA A 12 -11.87 20.01 5.74
N THR A 13 -10.71 20.54 5.30
CA THR A 13 -9.94 19.92 4.22
C THR A 13 -9.28 18.61 4.65
N ILE A 14 -8.72 18.57 5.86
CA ILE A 14 -8.14 17.34 6.42
C ILE A 14 -9.20 16.25 6.56
N ASP A 15 -10.38 16.60 7.08
CA ASP A 15 -11.50 15.67 7.22
C ASP A 15 -11.94 15.12 5.85
N ALA A 16 -12.05 15.99 4.83
CA ALA A 16 -12.39 15.56 3.47
C ALA A 16 -11.35 14.61 2.86
N ILE A 17 -10.05 14.87 3.06
CA ILE A 17 -8.97 13.98 2.61
C ILE A 17 -9.09 12.63 3.29
N ASN A 18 -9.32 12.61 4.61
CA ASN A 18 -9.45 11.36 5.37
C ASN A 18 -10.67 10.55 4.96
N VAL A 19 -11.81 11.20 4.68
CA VAL A 19 -13.02 10.55 4.16
C VAL A 19 -12.74 9.87 2.82
N ILE A 20 -12.12 10.58 1.88
CA ILE A 20 -11.79 10.02 0.56
C ILE A 20 -10.74 8.90 0.70
N GLY A 21 -9.73 9.10 1.54
CA GLY A 21 -8.69 8.11 1.79
C GLY A 21 -9.25 6.80 2.34
N GLN A 22 -10.20 6.88 3.27
CA GLN A 22 -10.90 5.71 3.80
C GLN A 22 -11.70 5.00 2.71
N TRP A 23 -12.47 5.75 1.92
CA TRP A 23 -13.27 5.20 0.83
C TRP A 23 -12.43 4.52 -0.26
N LEU A 24 -11.22 5.02 -0.54
CA LEU A 24 -10.30 4.39 -1.49
C LEU A 24 -9.62 3.12 -0.95
N ALA A 25 -9.50 2.99 0.37
CA ALA A 25 -8.74 1.92 1.02
C ALA A 25 -9.62 0.75 1.50
N GLN A 26 -10.87 1.01 1.86
CA GLN A 26 -11.80 0.01 2.38
C GLN A 26 -12.61 -0.62 1.25
N ASP A 27 -12.73 -1.94 1.29
CA ASP A 27 -13.58 -2.69 0.36
C ASP A 27 -14.96 -2.96 0.98
N ASP A 28 -15.91 -2.07 0.69
CA ASP A 28 -17.29 -2.19 1.15
C ASP A 28 -18.04 -3.40 0.52
N PHE A 29 -17.52 -3.97 -0.57
CA PHE A 29 -18.17 -5.09 -1.27
C PHE A 29 -17.96 -6.41 -0.52
N SER A 30 -16.75 -6.64 -0.02
CA SER A 30 -16.38 -7.86 0.70
C SER A 30 -16.83 -7.84 2.17
N GLY A 31 -17.11 -6.65 2.73
CA GLY A 31 -17.48 -6.48 4.14
C GLY A 31 -16.39 -6.95 5.12
N GLU A 32 -16.77 -7.20 6.37
CA GLU A 32 -15.84 -7.68 7.43
C GLU A 32 -15.68 -9.21 7.44
N MET A 33 -15.57 -9.83 6.27
CA MET A 33 -15.32 -11.27 6.18
C MET A 33 -13.92 -11.62 6.71
N PRO A 34 -13.75 -12.76 7.42
CA PRO A 34 -12.42 -13.25 7.78
C PRO A 34 -11.55 -13.42 6.53
N TYR A 35 -10.32 -12.91 6.58
CA TYR A 35 -9.34 -13.04 5.50
C TYR A 35 -8.77 -14.46 5.40
N GLN A 36 -9.58 -15.44 5.03
CA GLN A 36 -9.14 -16.78 4.65
C GLN A 36 -9.14 -16.88 3.13
N ALA A 37 -7.95 -17.01 2.53
CA ALA A 37 -7.77 -17.10 1.10
C ALA A 37 -6.85 -18.27 0.73
N ASP A 38 -6.91 -18.73 -0.51
CA ASP A 38 -6.00 -19.74 -1.04
C ASP A 38 -4.74 -19.15 -1.69
N CYS A 39 -4.68 -17.82 -1.83
CA CYS A 39 -3.57 -17.08 -2.44
C CYS A 39 -3.64 -15.60 -2.05
N VAL A 40 -2.49 -14.95 -1.92
CA VAL A 40 -2.36 -13.48 -1.81
C VAL A 40 -1.84 -12.92 -3.13
N ILE A 41 -2.45 -11.83 -3.61
CA ILE A 41 -1.95 -11.10 -4.79
C ILE A 41 -1.33 -9.78 -4.33
N LEU A 42 -0.03 -9.61 -4.61
CA LEU A 42 0.66 -8.34 -4.47
C LEU A 42 0.71 -7.63 -5.83
N ALA A 43 -0.14 -6.61 -6.01
CA ALA A 43 -0.08 -5.73 -7.16
C ALA A 43 1.11 -4.76 -7.05
N GLY A 44 1.89 -4.60 -8.12
CA GLY A 44 3.13 -3.84 -8.16
C GLY A 44 2.94 -2.37 -7.75
N ASN A 45 3.49 -2.02 -6.59
CA ASN A 45 3.44 -0.68 -6.00
C ASN A 45 4.74 -0.36 -5.25
N ALA A 46 4.86 0.86 -4.71
CA ALA A 46 6.07 1.35 -4.03
C ALA A 46 5.90 1.56 -2.51
N VAL A 47 4.80 1.06 -1.92
CA VAL A 47 4.43 1.32 -0.52
C VAL A 47 4.87 0.14 0.34
N MET A 48 6.04 0.27 0.97
CA MET A 48 6.66 -0.83 1.75
C MET A 48 5.72 -1.47 2.79
N PRO A 49 4.94 -0.71 3.59
CA PRO A 49 3.99 -1.31 4.53
C PRO A 49 2.94 -2.22 3.86
N THR A 50 2.47 -1.86 2.66
CA THR A 50 1.51 -2.67 1.89
C THR A 50 2.19 -3.94 1.33
N ILE A 51 3.44 -3.83 0.89
CA ILE A 51 4.24 -4.99 0.44
C ILE A 51 4.47 -5.96 1.60
N ASP A 52 4.90 -5.45 2.75
CA ASP A 52 5.13 -6.25 3.96
C ASP A 52 3.85 -6.93 4.44
N ALA A 53 2.70 -6.25 4.36
CA ALA A 53 1.40 -6.84 4.69
C ALA A 53 1.08 -8.06 3.82
N ALA A 54 1.26 -7.96 2.49
CA ALA A 54 1.04 -9.08 1.57
C ALA A 54 1.97 -10.27 1.89
N CYS A 55 3.26 -10.00 2.10
CA CYS A 55 4.24 -11.01 2.49
C CYS A 55 3.89 -11.68 3.83
N LYS A 56 3.47 -10.88 4.82
CA LYS A 56 3.09 -11.37 6.14
C LYS A 56 1.83 -12.25 6.09
N ILE A 57 0.80 -11.85 5.34
CA ILE A 57 -0.42 -12.66 5.18
C ILE A 57 -0.08 -14.00 4.52
N ALA A 58 0.67 -13.99 3.42
CA ALA A 58 1.04 -15.21 2.71
C ALA A 58 1.87 -16.16 3.59
N ARG A 59 2.85 -15.61 4.31
CA ARG A 59 3.69 -16.35 5.24
C ARG A 59 2.88 -16.96 6.39
N ASP A 60 2.07 -16.14 7.06
CA ASP A 60 1.36 -16.56 8.27
C ASP A 60 0.26 -17.58 7.96
N GLN A 61 -0.36 -17.51 6.77
CA GLN A 61 -1.34 -18.50 6.30
C GLN A 61 -0.72 -19.68 5.52
N GLN A 62 0.60 -19.68 5.31
CA GLN A 62 1.34 -20.69 4.54
C GLN A 62 0.77 -20.93 3.13
N ILE A 63 0.47 -19.84 2.45
CA ILE A 63 -0.34 -19.82 1.24
C ILE A 63 0.44 -19.12 0.11
N PRO A 64 0.23 -19.46 -1.18
CA PRO A 64 0.96 -18.84 -2.29
C PRO A 64 0.87 -17.30 -2.31
N LEU A 65 1.97 -16.66 -2.70
CA LEU A 65 2.05 -15.22 -2.98
C LEU A 65 2.28 -15.01 -4.47
N LEU A 66 1.29 -14.45 -5.17
CA LEU A 66 1.40 -14.02 -6.56
C LEU A 66 1.81 -12.55 -6.61
N ILE A 67 3.02 -12.28 -7.09
CA ILE A 67 3.52 -10.91 -7.29
C ILE A 67 3.26 -10.52 -8.74
N SER A 68 2.40 -9.53 -8.95
CA SER A 68 1.99 -9.05 -10.27
C SER A 68 2.52 -7.64 -10.54
N GLY A 69 3.53 -7.53 -11.39
CA GLY A 69 4.09 -6.25 -11.81
C GLY A 69 5.22 -6.42 -12.82
N GLY A 70 5.27 -5.53 -13.81
CA GLY A 70 6.36 -5.42 -14.78
C GLY A 70 6.98 -4.03 -14.71
N ILE A 71 6.97 -3.32 -15.82
CA ILE A 71 7.41 -1.92 -15.92
C ILE A 71 6.19 -1.02 -16.16
N GLY A 72 6.05 0.05 -15.38
CA GLY A 72 4.94 0.99 -15.47
C GLY A 72 5.14 2.24 -14.61
N HIS A 73 4.06 2.98 -14.36
CA HIS A 73 4.11 4.30 -13.69
C HIS A 73 4.71 4.26 -12.28
N SER A 74 4.52 3.16 -11.52
CA SER A 74 5.01 3.03 -10.14
C SER A 74 6.46 2.55 -10.04
N THR A 75 7.08 2.12 -11.15
CA THR A 75 8.36 1.40 -11.12
C THR A 75 9.51 2.23 -10.56
N THR A 76 9.67 3.49 -10.99
CA THR A 76 10.75 4.35 -10.50
C THR A 76 10.56 4.76 -9.03
N PHE A 77 9.30 4.85 -8.58
CA PHE A 77 8.99 5.05 -7.16
C PHE A 77 9.40 3.84 -6.33
N LEU A 78 9.14 2.62 -6.83
CA LEU A 78 9.59 1.39 -6.15
C LEU A 78 11.12 1.35 -6.06
N TYR A 79 11.84 1.70 -7.13
CA TYR A 79 13.31 1.77 -7.09
C TYR A 79 13.81 2.75 -6.01
N SER A 80 13.16 3.90 -5.90
CA SER A 80 13.53 4.92 -4.91
C SER A 80 13.19 4.47 -3.48
N ALA A 81 12.03 3.83 -3.28
CA ALA A 81 11.60 3.33 -1.98
C ALA A 81 12.53 2.24 -1.46
N ILE A 82 12.98 1.31 -2.32
CA ILE A 82 13.98 0.30 -1.99
C ILE A 82 15.32 0.97 -1.65
N ALA A 83 15.83 1.85 -2.51
CA ALA A 83 17.13 2.51 -2.26
C ALA A 83 17.20 3.32 -0.94
N GLN A 84 16.06 3.69 -0.36
CA GLN A 84 15.95 4.41 0.90
C GLN A 84 15.59 3.51 2.10
N HIS A 85 15.26 2.25 1.86
CA HIS A 85 14.84 1.34 2.91
C HIS A 85 16.07 0.83 3.71
N PRO A 86 16.00 0.71 5.05
CA PRO A 86 17.15 0.31 5.85
C PRO A 86 17.60 -1.15 5.67
N HIS A 87 16.79 -1.99 5.02
CA HIS A 87 17.03 -3.44 4.90
C HIS A 87 16.97 -3.99 3.47
N TYR A 88 16.23 -3.33 2.58
CA TYR A 88 16.04 -3.77 1.19
C TYR A 88 16.78 -2.77 0.31
#